data_AF-K6DIZ7-F1
#
_entry.id   AF-K6DIZ7-F1
#
_cell.length_a   1.000
_cell.length_b   1.000
_cell.length_c   1.000
_cell.angle_alpha   90.00
_cell.angle_beta   90.00
_cell.angle_gamma   90.00
#
_symmetry.space_group_name_H-M   'P 1'
#
loop_
_entity.id
_entity.type
_entity.pdbx_description
1 polymer ?
#
loop_
_entity_poly.entity_id
_entity_poly.type
_entity_poly.pdbx_seq_one_letter_code
_entity_poly.pdbx_strand_id
1 'polypeptide(L)'
;MKISEITTQNIKDYARISFNDDDELISNIMIAVKAYIKSYTGLSDEIVDTKEDLSIAFMILCAEMYDNREFTVQKDKVNVVVQSILDLYSVNLL
;
A
#
# COMPACT_ATOMS: atom_id res chain seq x y z
N MET A 1 -8.97 -9.44 4.13
CA MET A 1 -8.74 -9.87 2.74
C MET A 1 -7.24 -9.94 2.50
N LYS A 2 -6.77 -10.83 1.62
CA LYS A 2 -5.34 -10.91 1.31
C LYS A 2 -4.94 -9.76 0.40
N ILE A 3 -3.66 -9.35 0.43
CA ILE A 3 -3.18 -8.32 -0.50
C ILE A 3 -3.33 -8.79 -1.96
N SER A 4 -3.08 -10.07 -2.25
CA SER A 4 -3.30 -10.64 -3.58
C SER A 4 -4.76 -10.65 -4.06
N GLU A 5 -5.73 -10.47 -3.17
CA GLU A 5 -7.16 -10.39 -3.51
C GLU A 5 -7.61 -8.95 -3.79
N ILE A 6 -6.77 -7.95 -3.47
CA ILE A 6 -7.09 -6.54 -3.71
C ILE A 6 -6.96 -6.25 -5.19
N THR A 7 -8.03 -5.70 -5.77
CA THR A 7 -8.11 -5.30 -7.17
C THR A 7 -7.94 -3.79 -7.33
N THR A 8 -7.69 -3.34 -8.56
CA THR A 8 -7.72 -1.92 -8.94
C THR A 8 -9.03 -1.25 -8.51
N GLN A 9 -10.16 -1.94 -8.64
CA GLN A 9 -11.46 -1.41 -8.23
C GLN A 9 -11.52 -1.16 -6.71
N ASN A 10 -10.94 -2.03 -5.89
CA ASN A 10 -10.90 -1.82 -4.44
C ASN A 10 -10.10 -0.57 -4.06
N ILE A 11 -8.99 -0.29 -4.77
CA ILE A 11 -8.21 0.93 -4.57
C ILE A 11 -9.01 2.16 -5.01
N LYS A 12 -9.68 2.08 -6.16
CA LYS A 12 -10.53 3.17 -6.67
C LYS A 12 -11.67 3.51 -5.72
N ASP A 13 -12.37 2.50 -5.22
CA ASP A 13 -13.45 2.68 -4.26
C ASP A 13 -12.93 3.33 -2.97
N TYR A 14 -11.76 2.91 -2.49
CA TYR A 14 -11.12 3.46 -1.30
C TYR A 14 -10.68 4.93 -1.49
N ALA A 15 -10.04 5.24 -2.62
CA ALA A 15 -9.55 6.56 -2.98
C ALA A 15 -10.64 7.48 -3.59
N ARG A 16 -11.88 6.99 -3.71
CA ARG A 16 -13.03 7.70 -4.31
C ARG A 16 -12.80 8.12 -5.78
N ILE A 17 -12.13 7.27 -6.55
CA ILE A 17 -11.85 7.44 -7.98
C ILE A 17 -12.99 6.79 -8.78
N SER A 18 -13.74 7.57 -9.55
CA SER A 18 -14.93 7.10 -10.28
C SER A 18 -14.70 6.87 -11.79
N PHE A 19 -13.51 7.19 -12.30
CA PHE A 19 -13.14 7.08 -13.71
C PHE A 19 -12.08 5.99 -13.92
N ASN A 20 -11.85 5.59 -15.18
CA ASN A 20 -10.98 4.45 -15.52
C ASN A 20 -9.66 4.83 -16.18
N ASP A 21 -9.47 6.12 -16.49
CA ASP A 21 -8.30 6.61 -17.22
C ASP A 21 -6.97 6.31 -16.50
N ASP A 22 -7.02 6.19 -15.17
CA ASP A 22 -5.86 5.93 -14.31
C ASP A 22 -5.71 4.45 -13.90
N ASP A 23 -6.48 3.51 -14.46
CA ASP A 23 -6.43 2.09 -14.05
C ASP A 23 -5.00 1.49 -14.19
N GLU A 24 -4.26 1.87 -15.23
CA GLU A 24 -2.87 1.45 -15.42
C GLU A 24 -1.94 2.07 -14.37
N LEU A 25 -2.11 3.35 -14.07
CA LEU A 25 -1.36 4.03 -13.01
C LEU A 25 -1.61 3.38 -11.65
N ILE A 26 -2.86 3.08 -11.33
CA ILE A 26 -3.25 2.43 -10.07
C ILE A 26 -2.65 1.03 -10.00
N SER A 27 -2.65 0.26 -11.10
CA SER A 27 -1.99 -1.04 -11.18
C SER A 27 -0.49 -0.94 -10.88
N ASN A 28 0.20 0.05 -11.47
CA ASN A 28 1.61 0.29 -11.22
C ASN A 28 1.90 0.69 -9.75
N ILE A 29 1.03 1.51 -9.16
CA ILE A 29 1.10 1.87 -7.74
C ILE A 29 0.93 0.63 -6.86
N MET A 30 -0.05 -0.23 -7.14
CA MET A 30 -0.28 -1.47 -6.40
C MET A 30 0.96 -2.38 -6.41
N ILE A 31 1.63 -2.50 -7.56
CA ILE A 31 2.89 -3.25 -7.68
C ILE A 31 3.99 -2.61 -6.80
N ALA A 32 4.16 -1.30 -6.89
CA ALA A 32 5.16 -0.56 -6.13
C ALA A 32 4.94 -0.65 -4.61
N VAL A 33 3.70 -0.50 -4.15
CA VAL A 33 3.34 -0.59 -2.73
C VAL A 33 3.54 -2.01 -2.20
N LYS A 34 3.19 -3.04 -2.97
CA LYS A 34 3.46 -4.43 -2.55
C LYS A 34 4.95 -4.67 -2.38
N ALA A 35 5.76 -4.19 -3.31
CA ALA A 35 7.22 -4.26 -3.21
C ALA A 35 7.73 -3.48 -1.98
N TYR A 36 7.22 -2.28 -1.73
CA TYR A 36 7.56 -1.48 -0.55
C TYR A 36 7.27 -2.22 0.76
N ILE A 37 6.07 -2.80 0.92
CA ILE A 37 5.70 -3.56 2.12
C ILE A 37 6.66 -4.72 2.34
N LYS A 38 6.99 -5.48 1.30
CA LYS A 38 7.95 -6.59 1.39
C LYS A 38 9.34 -6.11 1.78
N SER A 39 9.82 -5.05 1.14
CA SER A 39 11.13 -4.47 1.45
C SER A 39 11.18 -3.89 2.86
N TYR A 40 10.11 -3.27 3.33
CA TYR A 40 10.02 -2.72 4.69
C TYR A 40 9.98 -3.83 5.73
N THR A 41 9.16 -4.86 5.51
CA THR A 41 8.94 -5.91 6.52
C THR A 41 9.97 -7.05 6.45
N GLY A 42 10.60 -7.26 5.31
CA GLY A 42 11.45 -8.44 5.05
C GLY A 42 10.66 -9.72 4.76
N LEU A 43 9.34 -9.64 4.56
CA LEU A 43 8.48 -10.80 4.30
C LEU A 43 8.42 -11.19 2.81
N SER A 44 8.18 -12.48 2.56
CA SER A 44 7.89 -13.00 1.21
C SER A 44 6.43 -12.73 0.80
N ASP A 45 6.11 -12.91 -0.48
CA ASP A 45 4.75 -12.71 -1.00
C ASP A 45 3.73 -13.60 -0.27
N GLU A 46 4.09 -14.86 -0.01
CA GLU A 46 3.22 -15.84 0.62
C GLU A 46 2.91 -15.47 2.06
N ILE A 47 3.90 -14.93 2.79
CA ILE A 47 3.71 -14.52 4.19
C ILE A 47 2.92 -13.22 4.28
N VAL A 48 3.19 -12.25 3.40
CA VAL A 48 2.44 -10.99 3.33
C VAL A 48 0.93 -11.26 3.16
N ASP A 49 0.57 -12.20 2.30
CA ASP A 49 -0.83 -12.59 2.07
C ASP A 49 -1.51 -13.28 3.26
N THR A 50 -0.75 -13.66 4.30
CA THR A 50 -1.31 -14.25 5.53
C THR A 50 -1.63 -13.19 6.60
N LYS A 51 -1.28 -11.92 6.39
CA LYS A 51 -1.47 -10.82 7.36
C LYS A 51 -2.59 -9.91 6.92
N GLU A 52 -3.75 -10.02 7.55
CA GLU A 52 -4.96 -9.33 7.11
C GLU A 52 -4.90 -7.81 7.33
N ASP A 53 -4.21 -7.35 8.36
CA ASP A 53 -3.98 -5.92 8.65
C ASP A 53 -3.01 -5.24 7.67
N LEU A 54 -2.09 -5.99 7.05
CA LEU A 54 -1.30 -5.45 5.93
C LEU A 54 -2.19 -5.03 4.75
N SER A 55 -3.38 -5.61 4.59
CA SER A 55 -4.31 -5.26 3.50
C SER A 55 -4.80 -3.81 3.58
N ILE A 56 -5.15 -3.32 4.77
CA ILE A 56 -5.58 -1.93 4.92
C ILE A 56 -4.40 -0.96 4.81
N ALA A 57 -3.21 -1.34 5.32
CA ALA A 57 -1.99 -0.55 5.13
C ALA A 57 -1.63 -0.41 3.64
N PHE A 58 -1.78 -1.49 2.86
CA PHE A 58 -1.59 -1.48 1.41
C PHE A 58 -2.55 -0.50 0.72
N MET A 59 -3.84 -0.51 1.06
CA MET A 59 -4.82 0.41 0.47
C MET A 59 -4.52 1.88 0.81
N ILE A 60 -4.13 2.17 2.05
CA ILE A 60 -3.72 3.53 2.47
C ILE A 60 -2.50 4.00 1.67
N LEU A 61 -1.47 3.17 1.55
CA LEU A 61 -0.25 3.52 0.82
C LEU A 61 -0.51 3.72 -0.68
N CYS A 62 -1.41 2.93 -1.28
CA CYS A 62 -1.81 3.12 -2.68
C CYS A 62 -2.52 4.47 -2.88
N ALA A 63 -3.44 4.82 -1.99
CA ALA A 63 -4.12 6.12 -2.04
C ALA A 63 -3.14 7.28 -1.85
N GLU A 64 -2.22 7.16 -0.88
CA GLU A 64 -1.20 8.19 -0.60
C GLU A 64 -0.28 8.42 -1.81
N MET A 65 0.18 7.35 -2.46
CA MET A 65 0.99 7.44 -3.68
C MET A 65 0.21 8.00 -4.87
N TYR A 66 -1.09 7.74 -4.95
CA TYR A 66 -1.94 8.27 -6.01
C TYR A 66 -2.17 9.78 -5.84
N ASP A 67 -2.44 10.24 -4.60
CA ASP A 67 -2.70 11.63 -4.28
C ASP A 67 -1.43 12.50 -4.31
N ASN A 68 -0.29 11.96 -3.85
CA ASN A 68 0.98 12.68 -3.74
C ASN A 68 2.00 12.18 -4.78
N ARG A 69 1.85 12.65 -6.03
CA ARG A 69 2.75 12.29 -7.15
C ARG A 69 3.87 13.29 -7.41
N GLU A 70 3.87 14.40 -6.69
CA GLU A 70 4.91 15.41 -6.80
C GLU A 70 6.13 15.03 -5.96
N PHE A 71 7.31 15.42 -6.43
CA PHE A 71 8.55 15.21 -5.66
C PHE A 71 8.54 16.00 -4.33
N THR A 72 7.91 17.17 -4.33
CA THR A 72 7.78 18.02 -3.15
C THR A 72 6.49 17.70 -2.41
N VAL A 73 6.59 17.40 -1.10
CA VAL A 73 5.43 17.14 -0.24
C VAL A 73 5.17 18.31 0.69
N GLN A 74 3.89 18.64 0.89
CA GLN A 74 3.50 19.66 1.87
C GLN A 74 3.49 19.14 3.30
N LYS A 75 3.24 17.84 3.47
CA LYS A 75 3.19 17.15 4.77
C LYS A 75 3.95 15.82 4.65
N ASP A 76 4.99 15.69 5.45
CA ASP A 76 5.94 14.57 5.45
C ASP A 76 5.70 13.58 6.60
N LYS A 77 4.57 13.73 7.31
CA LYS A 77 4.24 12.87 8.45
C LYS A 77 3.68 11.53 8.00
N VAL A 78 4.36 10.47 8.42
CA VAL A 78 3.89 9.10 8.26
C VAL A 78 2.63 8.87 9.11
N ASN A 79 1.67 8.13 8.56
CA ASN A 79 0.50 7.67 9.31
C ASN A 79 0.94 6.64 10.37
N VAL A 80 0.81 6.98 11.66
CA VAL A 80 1.24 6.15 12.79
C VAL A 80 0.59 4.77 12.78
N VAL A 81 -0.65 4.64 12.30
CA VAL A 81 -1.33 3.34 12.20
C VAL A 81 -0.67 2.48 11.12
N VAL A 82 -0.38 3.04 9.95
CA VAL A 82 0.33 2.33 8.88
C VAL A 82 1.71 1.90 9.35
N GLN A 83 2.46 2.82 9.97
CA GLN A 83 3.78 2.51 10.52
C GLN A 83 3.71 1.37 11.54
N SER A 84 2.78 1.45 12.50
CA SER A 84 2.62 0.40 13.52
C SER A 84 2.29 -0.97 12.92
N ILE A 85 1.46 -1.03 11.88
CA ILE A 85 1.14 -2.26 11.16
C ILE A 85 2.37 -2.84 10.46
N LEU A 86 3.19 -1.99 9.81
CA LEU A 86 4.40 -2.45 9.14
C LEU A 86 5.46 -2.91 10.17
N ASP A 87 5.63 -2.17 11.25
CA ASP A 87 6.58 -2.48 12.33
C ASP A 87 6.26 -3.81 13.02
N LEU A 88 4.97 -4.15 13.17
CA LEU A 88 4.52 -5.43 13.75
C LEU A 88 5.10 -6.65 13.01
N TYR A 89 5.38 -6.52 11.72
CA TYR A 89 5.84 -7.61 10.87
C TYR A 89 7.27 -7.44 10.34
N SER A 90 7.96 -6.37 10.73
CA SER A 90 9.34 -6.14 10.33
C SER A 90 10.28 -7.14 10.99
N VAL A 91 10.99 -7.91 10.17
CA VAL A 91 12.02 -8.87 10.60
C VAL A 91 13.43 -8.52 10.08
N ASN A 92 13.54 -7.47 9.28
CA ASN A 92 14.77 -6.99 8.63
C ASN A 92 15.45 -5.83 9.37
N LEU A 93 14.78 -5.20 10.35
CA LEU A 93 15.31 -4.07 11.14
C LEU A 93 15.89 -4.50 12.50
N LEU A 94 16.27 -5.77 12.66
CA LEU A 94 16.82 -6.36 13.89
C LEU A 94 18.31 -6.07 14.11
#